data_AF-F0SPH5-F1
#
_entry.id   AF-F0SPH5-F1
#
_cell.length_a   1.000
_cell.length_b   1.000
_cell.length_c   1.000
_cell.angle_alpha   90.00
_cell.angle_beta   90.00
_cell.angle_gamma   90.00
#
_symmetry.space_group_name_H-M   'P 1'
#
loop_
_entity.id
_entity.type
_entity.pdbx_description
1 polymer ?
#
loop_
_entity_poly.entity_id
_entity_poly.type
_entity_poly.pdbx_seq_one_letter_code
_entity_poly.pdbx_strand_id
1 'polypeptide(L)'
;MLDSFDAVAFRQELAGLCDVTEGAEDFGDAREHAVDLVVLMAIGFDRDKLDAKTLWDRIESGLREAIATCPHEDMPAFATSCLEHVLCPINRVIGQGDAEAIQQRLYALQGDESTAVVRYLKEHLYPVMVFGRQRFNELKGAK
;
A
#
# COMPACT_ATOMS: atom_id res chain seq x y z
N MET A 1 21.81 36.74 32.60
CA MET A 1 21.25 37.36 31.39
C MET A 1 20.42 36.27 30.76
N LEU A 2 19.10 36.30 30.98
CA LEU A 2 18.19 35.23 30.54
C LEU A 2 18.01 35.37 29.03
N ASP A 3 18.60 34.43 28.28
CA ASP A 3 18.41 34.32 26.84
C ASP A 3 16.91 34.25 26.56
N SER A 4 16.44 35.19 25.76
CA SER A 4 15.07 35.23 25.29
C SER A 4 14.81 33.97 24.46
N PHE A 5 14.06 33.03 25.04
CA PHE A 5 13.41 31.97 24.28
C PHE A 5 12.61 32.62 23.16
N ASP A 6 13.04 32.41 21.91
CA ASP A 6 12.36 32.96 20.75
C ASP A 6 11.03 32.21 20.54
N ALA A 7 10.00 32.74 21.19
CA ALA A 7 8.64 32.23 21.10
C ALA A 7 8.06 32.31 19.67
N VAL A 8 8.73 33.00 18.73
CA VAL A 8 8.36 32.99 17.31
C VAL A 8 8.84 31.70 16.64
N ALA A 9 10.08 31.29 16.89
CA ALA A 9 10.63 30.03 16.39
C ALA A 9 9.81 28.82 16.89
N PHE A 10 9.46 28.78 18.18
CA PHE A 10 8.65 27.69 18.75
C PHE A 10 7.21 27.66 18.20
N ARG A 11 6.63 28.83 17.88
CA ARG A 11 5.30 28.90 17.26
C ARG A 11 5.31 28.48 15.80
N GLN A 12 6.42 28.66 15.08
CA GLN A 12 6.58 28.16 13.71
C GLN A 12 6.73 26.64 13.69
N GLU A 13 7.43 26.07 14.68
CA GLU A 13 7.55 24.62 14.88
C GLU A 13 6.19 23.96 15.17
N LEU A 14 5.40 24.54 16.09
CA LEU A 14 4.04 24.06 16.39
C LEU A 14 3.04 24.25 15.23
N ALA A 15 3.27 25.23 14.36
CA ALA A 15 2.43 25.50 13.19
C ALA A 15 2.80 24.63 11.97
N GLY A 16 3.82 23.75 12.08
CA GLY A 16 4.30 22.95 10.96
C GLY A 16 4.93 23.77 9.82
N LEU A 17 5.41 24.99 10.13
CA LEU A 17 6.03 25.90 9.16
C LEU A 17 7.56 25.77 9.11
N CYS A 18 8.13 24.95 10.00
CA CYS A 18 9.49 24.45 9.86
C CYS A 18 9.40 23.05 9.25
N ASP A 19 9.56 22.98 7.92
CA ASP A 19 9.87 21.72 7.25
C ASP A 19 11.24 21.24 7.75
N VAL A 20 11.23 20.49 8.86
CA VAL A 20 12.32 19.58 9.18
C VAL A 20 12.16 18.39 8.23
N THR A 21 12.48 18.60 6.96
CA THR A 21 12.71 17.53 5.99
C THR A 21 14.16 17.06 6.07
N GLU A 22 14.70 16.93 7.29
CA GLU A 22 15.90 16.13 7.52
C GLU A 22 15.46 14.69 7.77
N GLY A 23 15.29 13.92 6.69
CA GLY A 23 15.06 12.47 6.76
C GLY A 23 13.88 11.91 5.96
N ALA A 24 13.33 12.64 4.98
CA ALA A 24 12.39 12.04 4.04
C ALA A 24 13.14 10.99 3.19
N GLU A 25 13.06 9.71 3.59
CA GLU A 25 13.50 8.61 2.72
C GLU A 25 12.73 8.72 1.41
N ASP A 26 13.46 8.81 0.30
CA ASP A 26 12.88 8.77 -1.03
C ASP A 26 12.45 7.32 -1.31
N PHE A 27 11.14 7.07 -1.18
CA PHE A 27 10.53 5.80 -1.51
C PHE A 27 10.18 5.69 -3.01
N GLY A 28 10.51 6.70 -3.83
CA GLY A 28 10.13 6.74 -5.24
C GLY A 28 8.63 6.46 -5.44
N ASP A 29 8.32 5.58 -6.40
CA ASP A 29 6.94 5.17 -6.71
C ASP A 29 6.39 4.08 -5.77
N ALA A 30 7.11 3.70 -4.70
CA ALA A 30 6.73 2.59 -3.84
C ALA A 30 5.36 2.78 -3.17
N ARG A 31 5.00 4.04 -2.86
CA ARG A 31 3.66 4.36 -2.36
C ARG A 31 2.58 3.96 -3.37
N GLU A 32 2.75 4.30 -4.65
CA GLU A 32 1.75 4.01 -5.67
C GLU A 32 1.61 2.50 -5.86
N HIS A 33 2.73 1.77 -5.93
CA HIS A 33 2.71 0.32 -6.03
C HIS A 33 2.07 -0.36 -4.81
N ALA A 34 2.35 0.12 -3.60
CA ALA A 34 1.73 -0.39 -2.38
C ALA A 34 0.19 -0.20 -2.40
N VAL A 35 -0.27 0.97 -2.86
CA VAL A 35 -1.71 1.26 -3.02
C VAL A 35 -2.31 0.38 -4.11
N ASP A 36 -1.62 0.21 -5.24
CA ASP A 36 -2.04 -0.65 -6.34
C ASP A 36 -2.21 -2.10 -5.89
N LEU A 37 -1.32 -2.63 -5.04
CA LEU A 37 -1.47 -3.97 -4.48
C LEU A 37 -2.75 -4.10 -3.63
N VAL A 38 -3.06 -3.13 -2.77
CA VAL A 38 -4.31 -3.13 -1.99
C VAL A 38 -5.54 -3.12 -2.91
N VAL A 39 -5.51 -2.31 -3.97
CA VAL A 39 -6.58 -2.24 -4.96
C VAL A 39 -6.73 -3.58 -5.68
N LEU A 40 -5.63 -4.21 -6.08
CA LEU A 40 -5.63 -5.52 -6.73
C LEU A 40 -6.26 -6.59 -5.82
N MET A 41 -5.89 -6.62 -4.54
CA MET A 41 -6.51 -7.53 -3.56
C MET A 41 -8.01 -7.25 -3.40
N ALA A 42 -8.42 -5.97 -3.38
CA ALA A 42 -9.83 -5.60 -3.25
C ALA A 42 -10.66 -5.96 -4.49
N ILE A 43 -10.07 -5.87 -5.68
CA ILE A 43 -10.67 -6.36 -6.92
C ILE A 43 -10.77 -7.89 -6.89
N GLY A 44 -9.71 -8.57 -6.48
CA GLY A 44 -9.60 -10.04 -6.45
C GLY A 44 -10.48 -10.73 -5.41
N PHE A 45 -10.83 -10.04 -4.33
CA PHE A 45 -11.52 -10.61 -3.17
C PHE A 45 -12.73 -11.48 -3.51
N ASP A 46 -12.72 -12.73 -3.04
CA ASP A 46 -13.76 -13.72 -3.34
C ASP A 46 -14.99 -13.62 -2.44
N ARG A 47 -15.94 -12.76 -2.84
CA ARG A 47 -17.23 -12.57 -2.15
C ARG A 47 -18.12 -13.80 -2.14
N ASP A 48 -17.88 -14.78 -3.02
CA ASP A 48 -18.67 -16.01 -3.04
C ASP A 48 -18.24 -16.98 -1.92
N LYS A 49 -17.02 -16.80 -1.39
CA LYS A 49 -16.43 -17.61 -0.31
C LYS A 49 -16.22 -16.86 0.99
N LEU A 50 -16.14 -15.53 0.94
CA LEU A 50 -15.79 -14.68 2.06
C LEU A 50 -16.87 -13.63 2.33
N ASP A 51 -17.08 -13.29 3.60
CA ASP A 51 -17.99 -12.22 4.00
C ASP A 51 -17.42 -10.86 3.53
N ALA A 52 -18.19 -10.14 2.73
CA ALA A 52 -17.84 -8.82 2.20
C ALA A 52 -17.48 -7.79 3.30
N LYS A 53 -17.99 -7.95 4.53
CA LYS A 53 -17.64 -7.10 5.67
C LYS A 53 -16.18 -7.28 6.10
N THR A 54 -15.59 -8.45 5.84
CA THR A 54 -14.21 -8.80 6.23
C THR A 54 -13.17 -8.38 5.22
N LEU A 55 -13.56 -7.73 4.12
CA LEU A 55 -12.68 -7.36 3.02
C LEU A 55 -11.38 -6.69 3.49
N TRP A 56 -11.52 -5.58 4.22
CA TRP A 56 -10.36 -4.76 4.60
C TRP A 56 -9.52 -5.43 5.68
N ASP A 57 -10.15 -6.12 6.63
CA ASP A 57 -9.44 -6.88 7.68
C ASP A 57 -8.64 -8.03 7.06
N ARG A 58 -9.17 -8.67 6.02
CA ARG A 58 -8.46 -9.71 5.28
C ARG A 58 -7.30 -9.14 4.47
N ILE A 59 -7.49 -8.02 3.79
CA ILE A 59 -6.39 -7.36 3.08
C ILE A 59 -5.27 -6.99 4.07
N GLU A 60 -5.60 -6.37 5.21
CA GLU A 60 -4.61 -6.00 6.22
C GLU A 60 -3.87 -7.24 6.76
N SER A 61 -4.59 -8.29 7.14
CA SER A 61 -3.96 -9.51 7.67
C SER A 61 -3.10 -10.22 6.63
N GLY A 62 -3.54 -10.28 5.37
CA GLY A 62 -2.77 -10.88 4.27
C GLY A 62 -1.48 -10.11 3.99
N LEU A 63 -1.52 -8.78 4.01
CA LEU A 63 -0.32 -7.97 3.89
C LEU A 63 0.64 -8.19 5.06
N ARG A 64 0.14 -8.22 6.31
CA ARG A 64 0.97 -8.49 7.48
C ARG A 64 1.64 -9.87 7.42
N GLU A 65 0.91 -10.88 6.96
CA GLU A 65 1.43 -12.23 6.79
C GLU A 65 2.48 -12.30 5.69
N ALA A 66 2.21 -11.71 4.52
CA ALA A 66 3.17 -11.65 3.42
C ALA A 66 4.44 -10.88 3.79
N ILE A 67 4.32 -9.75 4.48
CA ILE A 67 5.48 -8.98 5.01
C ILE A 67 6.34 -9.84 5.95
N ALA A 68 5.72 -10.72 6.73
CA ALA A 68 6.43 -11.56 7.68
C ALA A 68 7.08 -12.82 7.05
N THR A 69 6.55 -13.30 5.92
CA THR A 69 6.87 -14.64 5.39
C THR A 69 7.51 -14.64 4.01
N CYS A 70 7.28 -13.62 3.19
CA CYS A 70 7.78 -13.58 1.82
C CYS A 70 9.14 -12.87 1.71
N PRO A 71 10.03 -13.33 0.82
CA PRO A 71 11.23 -12.59 0.44
C PRO A 71 10.87 -11.21 -0.11
N HIS A 72 11.55 -10.16 0.35
CA HIS A 72 11.24 -8.77 -0.02
C HIS A 72 11.63 -8.40 -1.47
N GLU A 73 12.44 -9.22 -2.12
CA GLU A 73 12.97 -8.97 -3.46
C GLU A 73 12.07 -9.54 -4.59
N ASP A 74 11.12 -10.42 -4.25
CA ASP A 74 10.24 -11.10 -5.22
C ASP A 74 8.79 -10.59 -5.11
N MET A 75 8.51 -9.51 -5.86
CA MET A 75 7.18 -8.90 -5.89
C MET A 75 6.09 -9.83 -6.45
N PRO A 76 6.32 -10.61 -7.53
CA PRO A 76 5.35 -11.62 -7.98
C PRO A 76 4.98 -12.64 -6.90
N ALA A 77 5.95 -13.19 -6.17
CA ALA A 77 5.67 -14.13 -5.08
C ALA A 77 4.93 -13.45 -3.91
N PHE A 78 5.34 -12.24 -3.54
CA PHE A 78 4.70 -11.45 -2.50
C PHE A 78 3.23 -11.14 -2.83
N ALA A 79 2.97 -10.63 -4.04
CA ALA A 79 1.63 -10.32 -4.51
C ALA A 79 0.75 -11.57 -4.64
N THR A 80 1.33 -12.70 -5.07
CA THR A 80 0.61 -13.98 -5.14
C THR A 80 0.16 -14.44 -3.76
N SER A 81 1.04 -14.39 -2.75
CA SER A 81 0.68 -14.73 -1.36
C SER A 81 -0.46 -13.85 -0.84
N CYS A 82 -0.41 -12.54 -1.12
CA CYS A 82 -1.49 -11.62 -0.77
C CYS A 82 -2.83 -11.99 -1.45
N LEU A 83 -2.80 -12.34 -2.73
CA LEU A 83 -3.99 -12.71 -3.51
C LEU A 83 -4.59 -14.04 -3.07
N GLU A 84 -3.78 -15.01 -2.69
CA GLU A 84 -4.23 -16.27 -2.10
C GLU A 84 -4.99 -16.03 -0.79
N HIS A 85 -4.54 -15.09 0.04
CA HIS A 85 -5.19 -14.77 1.32
C HIS A 85 -6.61 -14.21 1.18
N VAL A 86 -6.88 -13.50 0.08
CA VAL A 86 -8.22 -13.01 -0.28
C VAL A 86 -9.00 -13.98 -1.19
N LEU A 87 -8.49 -15.20 -1.34
CA LEU A 87 -9.03 -16.29 -2.17
C LEU A 87 -9.27 -15.88 -3.62
N CYS A 88 -8.41 -15.01 -4.16
CA CYS A 88 -8.60 -14.44 -5.48
C CYS A 88 -8.66 -15.54 -6.57
N PRO A 89 -9.76 -15.68 -7.32
CA PRO A 89 -9.82 -16.64 -8.40
C PRO A 89 -9.08 -16.09 -9.63
N ILE A 90 -8.30 -16.94 -10.28
CA ILE A 90 -7.39 -16.56 -11.40
C ILE A 90 -8.13 -15.78 -12.50
N ASN A 91 -9.35 -16.19 -12.83
CA ASN A 91 -10.17 -15.56 -13.87
C ASN A 91 -10.60 -14.12 -13.53
N ARG A 92 -10.65 -13.72 -12.26
CA ARG A 92 -11.02 -12.36 -11.85
C ARG A 92 -9.89 -11.36 -12.06
N VAL A 93 -8.64 -11.83 -12.02
CA VAL A 93 -7.46 -11.01 -12.35
C VAL A 93 -7.28 -10.89 -13.86
N ILE A 94 -7.35 -12.01 -14.58
CA ILE A 94 -7.15 -12.05 -16.04
C ILE A 94 -8.34 -11.43 -16.81
N GLY A 95 -9.54 -11.43 -16.22
CA GLY A 95 -10.77 -10.96 -16.87
C GLY A 95 -11.10 -9.48 -16.67
N GLN A 96 -10.32 -8.73 -15.87
CA GLN A 96 -10.56 -7.31 -15.61
C GLN A 96 -9.35 -6.48 -16.02
N GLY A 97 -9.50 -5.62 -17.04
CA GLY A 97 -8.41 -4.81 -17.57
C GLY A 97 -7.70 -3.93 -16.51
N ASP A 98 -8.44 -3.43 -15.52
CA ASP A 98 -7.86 -2.66 -14.42
C ASP A 98 -6.94 -3.52 -13.55
N ALA A 99 -7.35 -4.76 -13.24
CA ALA A 99 -6.57 -5.69 -12.44
C ALA A 99 -5.33 -6.18 -13.19
N GLU A 100 -5.48 -6.48 -14.48
CA GLU A 100 -4.38 -6.87 -15.35
C GLU A 100 -3.31 -5.77 -15.43
N ALA A 101 -3.72 -4.51 -15.65
CA ALA A 101 -2.80 -3.38 -15.73
C ALA A 101 -2.03 -3.17 -14.40
N ILE A 102 -2.71 -3.31 -13.26
CA ILE A 102 -2.06 -3.24 -11.94
C ILE A 102 -1.07 -4.40 -11.78
N GLN A 103 -1.49 -5.62 -12.10
CA GLN A 103 -0.64 -6.81 -11.96
C GLN A 103 0.63 -6.69 -12.81
N GLN A 104 0.52 -6.24 -14.06
CA GLN A 104 1.68 -6.02 -14.93
C GLN A 104 2.67 -5.01 -14.35
N ARG A 105 2.19 -3.90 -13.77
CA ARG A 105 3.05 -2.90 -13.11
C ARG A 105 3.79 -3.50 -11.92
N LEU A 106 3.08 -4.22 -11.05
CA LEU A 106 3.68 -4.84 -9.86
C LEU A 106 4.69 -5.92 -10.23
N TYR A 107 4.41 -6.71 -11.26
CA TYR A 107 5.26 -7.86 -11.63
C TYR A 107 6.48 -7.43 -12.44
N ALA A 108 6.50 -6.18 -12.92
CA ALA A 108 7.67 -5.59 -13.57
C ALA A 108 8.75 -5.13 -12.56
N LEU A 109 8.40 -4.98 -11.28
CA LEU A 109 9.33 -4.53 -10.24
C LEU A 109 10.40 -5.58 -9.96
N GLN A 110 11.65 -5.13 -9.80
CA GLN A 110 12.78 -6.02 -9.54
C GLN A 110 13.71 -5.47 -8.44
N GLY A 111 14.31 -6.38 -7.67
CA GLY A 111 15.38 -6.08 -6.72
C GLY A 111 15.03 -4.98 -5.71
N ASP A 112 15.71 -3.84 -5.83
CA ASP A 112 15.58 -2.70 -4.92
C ASP A 112 14.17 -2.08 -4.95
N GLU A 113 13.50 -2.08 -6.10
CA GLU A 113 12.15 -1.54 -6.24
C GLU A 113 11.13 -2.39 -5.46
N SER A 114 11.20 -3.72 -5.62
CA SER A 114 10.38 -4.66 -4.84
C SER A 114 10.60 -4.46 -3.34
N THR A 115 11.87 -4.34 -2.95
CA THR A 115 12.26 -4.16 -1.55
C THR A 115 11.73 -2.83 -1.00
N ALA A 116 11.80 -1.76 -1.79
CA ALA A 116 11.28 -0.44 -1.42
C ALA A 116 9.76 -0.48 -1.18
N VAL A 117 9.00 -1.18 -2.03
CA VAL A 117 7.55 -1.38 -1.84
C VAL A 117 7.24 -2.14 -0.56
N VAL A 118 7.92 -3.25 -0.30
CA VAL A 118 7.66 -4.06 0.89
C VAL A 118 8.05 -3.30 2.17
N ARG A 119 9.18 -2.57 2.14
CA ARG A 119 9.57 -1.66 3.23
C ARG A 119 8.52 -0.57 3.46
N TYR A 120 8.07 0.08 2.39
CA TYR A 120 7.03 1.11 2.48
C TYR A 120 5.73 0.57 3.09
N LEU A 121 5.28 -0.62 2.66
CA LEU A 121 4.12 -1.30 3.23
C LEU A 121 4.27 -1.58 4.73
N LYS A 122 5.46 -2.01 5.17
CA LYS A 122 5.75 -2.30 6.58
C LYS A 122 5.65 -1.04 7.44
N GLU A 123 6.11 0.10 6.93
CA GLU A 123 6.16 1.36 7.68
C GLU A 123 4.86 2.17 7.59
N HIS A 124 4.14 2.05 6.47
CA HIS A 124 3.01 2.93 6.13
C HIS A 124 1.71 2.15 5.86
N LEU A 125 1.53 0.98 6.49
CA LEU A 125 0.39 0.10 6.24
C LEU A 125 -0.96 0.82 6.38
N TYR A 126 -1.18 1.57 7.48
CA TYR A 126 -2.45 2.27 7.69
C TYR A 126 -2.75 3.33 6.62
N PRO A 127 -1.83 4.27 6.30
CA PRO A 127 -2.00 5.15 5.15
C PRO A 127 -2.30 4.42 3.84
N VAL A 128 -1.55 3.36 3.53
CA VAL A 128 -1.75 2.57 2.30
C VAL A 128 -3.16 1.96 2.24
N MET A 129 -3.66 1.43 3.35
CA MET A 129 -5.03 0.90 3.43
C MET A 129 -6.09 1.97 3.18
N VAL A 130 -5.90 3.19 3.72
CA VAL A 130 -6.80 4.32 3.49
C VAL A 130 -6.81 4.72 2.01
N PHE A 131 -5.63 4.92 1.42
CA PHE A 131 -5.50 5.33 0.02
C PHE A 131 -5.98 4.25 -0.95
N GLY A 132 -5.66 2.98 -0.70
CA GLY A 132 -6.15 1.85 -1.50
C GLY A 132 -7.67 1.74 -1.47
N ARG A 133 -8.28 1.95 -0.30
CA ARG A 133 -9.75 1.99 -0.19
C ARG A 133 -10.36 3.15 -0.98
N GLN A 134 -9.76 4.34 -0.94
CA GLN A 134 -10.22 5.49 -1.71
C GLN A 134 -10.15 5.18 -3.22
N ARG A 135 -8.98 4.75 -3.72
CA ARG A 135 -8.76 4.41 -5.14
C ARG A 135 -9.72 3.32 -5.63
N PHE A 136 -9.97 2.30 -4.81
CA PHE A 136 -10.93 1.25 -5.15
C PHE A 136 -12.38 1.75 -5.27
N ASN A 137 -12.79 2.68 -4.39
CA ASN A 137 -14.13 3.26 -4.45
C ASN A 137 -14.30 4.18 -5.67
N GLU A 138 -13.26 4.92 -6.05
CA GLU A 138 -13.24 5.74 -7.27
C GLU A 138 -13.42 4.87 -8.52
N LEU A 139 -12.69 3.75 -8.62
CA LEU A 139 -12.83 2.79 -9.71
C LEU A 139 -14.25 2.18 -9.82
N LYS A 140 -14.93 2.03 -8.69
CA LYS A 140 -16.32 1.57 -8.65
C LYS A 140 -17.33 2.65 -9.03
N GLY A 141 -17.06 3.91 -8.67
CA GLY A 141 -17.93 5.04 -9.00
C GLY A 141 -17.81 5.50 -10.46
N ALA A 142 -16.71 5.14 -11.13
CA ALA A 142 -16.47 5.44 -12.55
C ALA A 142 -17.09 4.42 -13.53
N LYS A 143 -17.67 3.31 -13.02
CA LYS A 143 -18.35 2.26 -13.79
C LYS A 143 -19.86 2.37 -13.64
#